data_AF-U7TNI6-F1
#
_entry.id   AF-U7TNI6-F1
#
_cell.length_a   1.000
_cell.length_b   1.000
_cell.length_c   1.000
_cell.angle_alpha   90.00
_cell.angle_beta   90.00
_cell.angle_gamma   90.00
#
_symmetry.space_group_name_H-M   'P 1'
#
loop_
_entity.id
_entity.type
_entity.pdbx_description
1 polymer ?
#
loop_
_entity_poly.entity_id
_entity_poly.type
_entity_poly.pdbx_seq_one_letter_code
_entity_poly.pdbx_strand_id
1 'polypeptide(L)'
;MGVKVVKDLVYSYIEIDESVQKLIDTASFQRLKRIKQLSSSYIFPSTNHTRYEHSIGVMHLACSFFEVLEKDFRKYGLSEDRISFLRLHVKLAGLLHDVGHPPFSHLGEKFLDKNEIITCIKNEYSHLVDIDKTFYNNGKLMGKEHELLSCYCILRKFYKILKEEIDENIDVAFICRCIIGNTYPDSENWDKNICVRIISSDSIDVDKLDYLTRDNHMTGEIAPKMDIKRLLACLTITENKELKYVAKAIPAVQTVVDSRDILYLWVYHHHISIYTDYIIGRILKRCMTLYDEHRGQALEEMNREEYFSPKAITDYLITDDDIYSHLRKIYVLSLERKTDDFNTITIKQIFERDFLKPLWKTIYEYKDFEKNLVDKKIIKSYDELEDILRNEKNIEDITNTLLKKLNLKEGEVFIITKYNKFYNSNKEAPISLLLNGEERKLSDLLPQKEFGKFHTMAFFVFAPKKYKEEAKEIVVEELQKISQA
;
A
#
# COMPACT_ATOMS: atom_id res chain seq x y z
N MET A 1 5.09 30.21 -22.49
CA MET A 1 3.96 29.30 -22.81
C MET A 1 3.02 29.29 -21.61
N GLY A 2 1.71 29.16 -21.80
CA GLY A 2 0.77 29.06 -20.68
C GLY A 2 1.03 27.80 -19.84
N VAL A 3 0.67 27.83 -18.55
CA VAL A 3 0.76 26.65 -17.66
C VAL A 3 -0.14 25.55 -18.21
N LYS A 4 0.39 24.35 -18.39
CA LYS A 4 -0.40 23.20 -18.85
C LYS A 4 -1.29 22.76 -17.69
N VAL A 5 -2.56 22.47 -17.98
CA VAL A 5 -3.52 22.04 -16.96
C VAL A 5 -4.09 20.70 -17.37
N VAL A 6 -4.11 19.75 -16.45
CA VAL A 6 -4.69 18.41 -16.64
C VAL A 6 -6.02 18.34 -15.89
N LYS A 7 -7.04 17.80 -16.54
CA LYS A 7 -8.32 17.49 -15.89
C LYS A 7 -8.12 16.27 -14.99
N ASP A 8 -8.38 16.42 -13.70
CA ASP A 8 -8.38 15.34 -12.72
C ASP A 8 -9.79 15.15 -12.14
N LEU A 9 -10.18 13.90 -11.86
CA LEU A 9 -11.52 13.57 -11.38
C LEU A 9 -11.75 14.03 -9.94
N VAL A 10 -10.71 14.05 -9.10
CA VAL A 10 -10.79 14.37 -7.68
C VAL A 10 -10.61 15.87 -7.44
N TYR A 11 -9.57 16.46 -8.05
CA TYR A 11 -9.17 17.85 -7.82
C TYR A 11 -9.63 18.81 -8.91
N SER A 12 -10.41 18.33 -9.88
CA SER A 12 -10.87 19.06 -11.07
C SER A 12 -9.75 19.44 -12.04
N TYR A 13 -8.76 20.22 -11.62
CA TYR A 13 -7.69 20.70 -12.48
C TYR A 13 -6.38 20.72 -11.71
N ILE A 14 -5.34 20.14 -12.29
CA ILE A 14 -3.99 20.14 -11.73
C ILE A 14 -3.05 20.82 -12.72
N GLU A 15 -2.27 21.78 -12.20
CA GLU A 15 -1.26 22.48 -12.97
C GLU A 15 -0.01 21.63 -13.14
N ILE A 16 0.51 21.62 -14.38
CA ILE A 16 1.72 20.92 -14.80
C ILE A 16 2.67 21.98 -15.36
N ASP A 17 3.63 22.38 -14.53
CA ASP A 17 4.71 23.26 -14.96
C ASP A 17 5.78 22.49 -15.76
N GLU A 18 6.78 23.22 -16.28
CA GLU A 18 7.84 22.63 -17.10
C GLU A 18 8.66 21.55 -16.36
N SER A 19 8.94 21.74 -15.07
CA SER A 19 9.69 20.76 -14.27
C SER A 19 8.93 19.45 -14.13
N VAL A 20 7.61 19.52 -13.93
CA VAL A 20 6.74 18.34 -13.87
C VAL A 20 6.61 17.72 -15.26
N GLN A 21 6.45 18.54 -16.32
CA GLN A 21 6.32 18.06 -17.69
C GLN A 21 7.52 17.19 -18.12
N LYS A 22 8.74 17.63 -17.81
CA LYS A 22 9.99 16.88 -18.12
C LYS A 22 10.03 15.49 -17.48
N LEU A 23 9.44 15.33 -16.29
CA LEU A 23 9.41 14.06 -15.57
C LEU A 23 8.27 13.16 -16.05
N ILE A 24 7.08 13.72 -16.26
CA ILE A 24 5.93 12.92 -16.70
C ILE A 24 6.11 12.41 -18.14
N ASP A 25 6.84 13.13 -18.99
CA ASP A 25 7.12 12.73 -20.39
C ASP A 25 8.28 11.73 -20.50
N THR A 26 8.52 10.94 -19.45
CA THR A 26 9.48 9.84 -19.45
C THR A 26 8.78 8.49 -19.55
N ALA A 27 9.44 7.49 -20.15
CA ALA A 27 8.89 6.13 -20.20
C ALA A 27 8.66 5.56 -18.80
N SER A 28 9.57 5.84 -17.86
CA SER A 28 9.47 5.41 -16.46
C SER A 28 8.24 5.98 -15.74
N PHE A 29 7.87 7.23 -15.98
CA PHE A 29 6.65 7.80 -15.40
C PHE A 29 5.39 7.37 -16.16
N GLN A 30 5.43 7.33 -17.49
CA GLN A 30 4.30 6.87 -18.33
C GLN A 30 3.92 5.42 -18.06
N ARG A 31 4.87 4.58 -17.63
CA ARG A 31 4.63 3.21 -17.15
C ARG A 31 3.51 3.13 -16.11
N LEU A 32 3.39 4.13 -15.23
CA LEU A 32 2.38 4.14 -14.17
C LEU A 32 0.94 4.10 -14.69
N LYS A 33 0.69 4.47 -15.95
CA LYS A 33 -0.62 4.33 -16.62
C LYS A 33 -1.06 2.87 -16.81
N ARG A 34 -0.16 1.92 -16.57
CA ARG A 34 -0.38 0.47 -16.69
C ARG A 34 -0.21 -0.25 -15.36
N ILE A 35 -0.17 0.49 -14.25
CA ILE A 35 -0.15 -0.05 -12.90
C ILE A 35 -1.42 0.40 -12.20
N LYS A 36 -2.35 -0.53 -11.94
CA LYS A 36 -3.59 -0.21 -11.26
C LYS A 36 -3.31 0.19 -9.81
N GLN A 37 -4.00 1.24 -9.35
CA GLN A 37 -3.95 1.66 -7.95
C GLN A 37 -4.57 0.57 -7.06
N LEU A 38 -5.72 0.03 -7.46
CA LEU A 38 -6.45 -1.00 -6.76
C LEU A 38 -6.68 -2.25 -7.63
N SER A 39 -6.49 -3.42 -7.04
CA SER A 39 -6.79 -4.73 -7.64
C SER A 39 -8.26 -5.17 -7.50
N SER A 40 -9.12 -4.35 -6.87
CA SER A 40 -10.50 -4.67 -6.51
C SER A 40 -11.53 -4.65 -7.66
N SER A 41 -11.07 -4.60 -8.91
CA SER A 41 -11.93 -4.48 -10.10
C SER A 41 -12.95 -5.63 -10.28
N TYR A 42 -12.73 -6.79 -9.65
CA TYR A 42 -13.68 -7.92 -9.63
C TYR A 42 -14.97 -7.64 -8.83
N ILE A 43 -14.98 -6.61 -7.98
CA ILE A 43 -16.12 -6.16 -7.17
C ILE A 43 -16.58 -4.78 -7.62
N PHE A 44 -15.62 -3.88 -7.87
CA PHE A 44 -15.87 -2.49 -8.26
C PHE A 44 -15.38 -2.29 -9.70
N PRO A 45 -16.23 -2.51 -10.73
CA PRO A 45 -15.79 -2.45 -12.12
C PRO A 45 -15.20 -1.10 -12.54
N SER A 46 -15.54 -0.04 -11.81
CA SER A 46 -15.05 1.32 -12.05
C SER A 46 -13.62 1.54 -11.55
N THR A 47 -13.05 0.70 -10.68
CA THR A 47 -11.68 0.88 -10.13
C THR A 47 -10.60 0.54 -11.16
N ASN A 48 -10.51 1.38 -12.19
CA ASN A 48 -9.54 1.30 -13.28
C ASN A 48 -8.50 2.41 -13.22
N HIS A 49 -8.52 3.21 -12.16
CA HIS A 49 -7.53 4.25 -11.94
C HIS A 49 -6.15 3.65 -11.66
N THR A 50 -5.13 4.40 -12.04
CA THR A 50 -3.75 3.98 -12.07
C THR A 50 -2.89 4.82 -11.14
N ARG A 51 -1.66 4.36 -10.91
CA ARG A 51 -0.68 5.12 -10.12
C ARG A 51 -0.31 6.45 -10.77
N TYR A 52 -0.54 6.63 -12.07
CA TYR A 52 -0.22 7.86 -12.78
C TYR A 52 -1.00 9.07 -12.24
N GLU A 53 -2.34 8.99 -12.23
CA GLU A 53 -3.18 10.07 -11.71
C GLU A 53 -3.07 10.22 -10.19
N HIS A 54 -2.81 9.13 -9.47
CA HIS A 54 -2.50 9.16 -8.04
C HIS A 54 -1.23 9.99 -7.77
N SER A 55 -0.11 9.69 -8.43
CA SER A 55 1.14 10.44 -8.27
C SER A 55 0.99 11.94 -8.58
N ILE A 56 0.20 12.29 -9.61
CA ILE A 56 -0.08 13.70 -9.93
C ILE A 56 -0.96 14.35 -8.84
N GLY A 57 -1.95 13.62 -8.31
CA GLY A 57 -2.78 14.08 -7.21
C GLY A 57 -2.00 14.28 -5.90
N VAL A 58 -1.10 13.36 -5.57
CA VAL A 58 -0.19 13.48 -4.42
C VAL A 58 0.73 14.68 -4.57
N MET A 59 1.30 14.91 -5.75
CA MET A 59 2.07 16.14 -6.04
C MET A 59 1.24 17.40 -5.80
N HIS A 60 0.01 17.44 -6.30
CA HIS A 60 -0.89 18.59 -6.13
C HIS A 60 -1.20 18.88 -4.65
N LEU A 61 -1.52 17.82 -3.88
CA LEU A 61 -1.71 17.95 -2.45
C LEU A 61 -0.43 18.36 -1.72
N ALA A 62 0.73 17.80 -2.09
CA ALA A 62 2.02 18.17 -1.51
C ALA A 62 2.30 19.68 -1.63
N CYS A 63 2.03 20.24 -2.82
CA CYS A 63 2.14 21.68 -3.06
C CYS A 63 1.16 22.47 -2.19
N SER A 64 -0.11 22.07 -2.17
CA SER A 64 -1.16 22.74 -1.39
C SER A 64 -0.86 22.74 0.12
N PHE A 65 -0.35 21.62 0.64
CA PHE A 65 0.08 21.48 2.03
C PHE A 65 1.27 22.40 2.33
N PHE A 66 2.27 22.40 1.45
CA PHE A 66 3.44 23.25 1.61
C PHE A 66 3.10 24.74 1.58
N GLU A 67 2.24 25.18 0.65
CA GLU A 67 1.82 26.57 0.48
C GLU A 67 1.22 27.16 1.76
N VAL A 68 0.35 26.41 2.45
CA VAL A 68 -0.27 26.89 3.70
C VAL A 68 0.75 27.04 4.83
N LEU A 69 1.83 26.25 4.81
CA LEU A 69 2.88 26.27 5.81
C LEU A 69 3.94 27.35 5.56
N GLU A 70 3.99 27.98 4.39
CA GLU A 70 5.02 28.98 4.09
C GLU A 70 5.01 30.16 5.05
N LYS A 71 3.83 30.57 5.53
CA LYS A 71 3.70 31.61 6.56
C LYS A 71 4.43 31.22 7.86
N ASP A 72 4.39 29.94 8.23
CA ASP A 72 5.01 29.44 9.44
C ASP A 72 6.50 29.27 9.22
N PHE A 73 6.94 28.80 8.05
CA PHE A 73 8.36 28.80 7.67
C PHE A 73 8.98 30.20 7.75
N ARG A 74 8.31 31.22 7.19
CA ARG A 74 8.73 32.63 7.29
C ARG A 74 8.77 33.12 8.74
N LYS A 75 7.71 32.86 9.52
CA LYS A 75 7.64 33.17 10.96
C LYS A 75 8.86 32.60 11.71
N TYR A 76 9.31 31.43 11.30
CA TYR A 76 10.41 30.70 11.90
C TYR A 76 11.79 30.97 11.25
N GLY A 77 11.89 32.02 10.43
CA GLY A 77 13.15 32.60 9.96
C GLY A 77 13.71 32.00 8.67
N LEU A 78 12.95 31.21 7.92
CA LEU A 78 13.41 30.72 6.61
C LEU A 78 13.39 31.84 5.57
N SER A 79 14.45 31.90 4.75
CA SER A 79 14.52 32.77 3.58
C SER A 79 13.61 32.27 2.45
N GLU A 80 13.22 33.16 1.54
CA GLU A 80 12.42 32.80 0.36
C GLU A 80 13.14 31.79 -0.54
N ASP A 81 14.47 31.86 -0.64
CA ASP A 81 15.26 30.89 -1.41
C ASP A 81 15.17 29.49 -0.78
N ARG A 82 15.23 29.39 0.56
CA ARG A 82 15.08 28.12 1.26
C ARG A 82 13.67 27.57 1.13
N ILE A 83 12.64 28.43 1.22
CA ILE A 83 11.24 28.02 1.02
C ILE A 83 11.03 27.53 -0.41
N SER A 84 11.56 28.23 -1.40
CA SER A 84 11.46 27.85 -2.82
C SER A 84 12.16 26.52 -3.10
N PHE A 85 13.35 26.31 -2.50
CA PHE A 85 14.05 25.04 -2.51
C PHE A 85 13.17 23.92 -1.96
N LEU A 86 12.63 24.06 -0.74
CA LEU A 86 11.79 23.02 -0.12
C LEU A 86 10.51 22.76 -0.92
N ARG A 87 9.85 23.80 -1.45
CA ARG A 87 8.65 23.70 -2.29
C ARG A 87 8.90 22.82 -3.50
N LEU A 88 10.00 23.07 -4.20
CA LEU A 88 10.39 22.28 -5.37
C LEU A 88 10.63 20.82 -4.99
N HIS A 89 11.36 20.55 -3.91
CA HIS A 89 11.67 19.18 -3.48
C HIS A 89 10.44 18.39 -3.03
N VAL A 90 9.53 19.02 -2.29
CA VAL A 90 8.26 18.41 -1.86
C VAL A 90 7.38 18.09 -3.07
N LYS A 91 7.29 18.99 -4.05
CA LYS A 91 6.58 18.75 -5.31
C LYS A 91 7.17 17.53 -6.03
N LEU A 92 8.48 17.48 -6.20
CA LEU A 92 9.17 16.39 -6.89
C LEU A 92 9.04 15.05 -6.15
N ALA A 93 9.16 15.06 -4.81
CA ALA A 93 8.95 13.87 -3.99
C ALA A 93 7.50 13.37 -4.08
N GLY A 94 6.51 14.25 -4.00
CA GLY A 94 5.10 13.88 -4.16
C GLY A 94 4.80 13.28 -5.53
N LEU A 95 5.41 13.83 -6.60
CA LEU A 95 5.26 13.29 -7.94
C LEU A 95 5.93 11.91 -8.10
N LEU A 96 7.14 11.72 -7.56
CA LEU A 96 7.96 10.55 -7.82
C LEU A 96 7.88 9.45 -6.75
N HIS A 97 7.10 9.62 -5.69
CA HIS A 97 7.05 8.65 -4.58
C HIS A 97 6.70 7.22 -5.01
N ASP A 98 5.95 7.09 -6.09
CA ASP A 98 5.30 5.85 -6.52
C ASP A 98 5.83 5.26 -7.83
N VAL A 99 6.86 5.87 -8.43
CA VAL A 99 7.42 5.43 -9.72
C VAL A 99 8.01 4.01 -9.68
N GLY A 100 8.38 3.54 -8.49
CA GLY A 100 8.94 2.21 -8.24
C GLY A 100 7.92 1.11 -7.98
N HIS A 101 6.61 1.38 -8.05
CA HIS A 101 5.64 0.32 -7.77
C HIS A 101 5.71 -0.83 -8.79
N PRO A 102 5.71 -2.09 -8.32
CA PRO A 102 5.66 -3.26 -9.21
C PRO A 102 4.25 -3.47 -9.77
N PRO A 103 4.11 -4.35 -10.77
CA PRO A 103 2.80 -4.82 -11.24
C PRO A 103 1.91 -5.32 -10.10
N PHE A 104 0.61 -5.05 -10.19
CA PHE A 104 -0.38 -5.36 -9.16
C PHE A 104 -0.08 -4.75 -7.78
N SER A 105 0.71 -3.67 -7.73
CA SER A 105 0.82 -2.84 -6.52
C SER A 105 1.26 -3.65 -5.28
N HIS A 106 0.46 -3.66 -4.21
CA HIS A 106 0.76 -4.39 -2.97
C HIS A 106 0.91 -5.91 -3.15
N LEU A 107 0.32 -6.49 -4.20
CA LEU A 107 0.54 -7.90 -4.53
C LEU A 107 1.95 -8.13 -5.05
N GLY A 108 2.41 -7.28 -5.97
CA GLY A 108 3.74 -7.33 -6.57
C GLY A 108 4.86 -7.10 -5.57
N GLU A 109 4.61 -6.27 -4.54
CA GLU A 109 5.59 -5.96 -3.49
C GLU A 109 6.13 -7.22 -2.78
N LYS A 110 5.32 -8.28 -2.67
CA LYS A 110 5.74 -9.54 -2.04
C LYS A 110 6.85 -10.27 -2.79
N PHE A 111 7.07 -9.90 -4.05
CA PHE A 111 8.11 -10.46 -4.91
C PHE A 111 9.34 -9.55 -5.01
N LEU A 112 9.31 -8.36 -4.38
CA LEU A 112 10.46 -7.48 -4.25
C LEU A 112 11.32 -7.89 -3.04
N ASP A 113 12.63 -7.61 -3.11
CA ASP A 113 13.55 -7.79 -1.98
C ASP A 113 14.22 -6.45 -1.64
N LYS A 114 13.99 -5.96 -0.41
CA LYS A 114 14.63 -4.73 0.08
C LYS A 114 16.15 -4.79 0.04
N ASN A 115 16.73 -5.94 0.37
CA ASN A 115 18.19 -6.11 0.42
C ASN A 115 18.79 -6.09 -0.97
N GLU A 116 18.12 -6.68 -1.95
CA GLU A 116 18.50 -6.58 -3.35
C GLU A 116 18.46 -5.12 -3.84
N ILE A 117 17.35 -4.41 -3.59
CA ILE A 117 17.18 -3.01 -4.01
C ILE A 117 18.28 -2.13 -3.40
N ILE A 118 18.49 -2.20 -2.08
CA ILE A 118 19.51 -1.36 -1.43
C ILE A 118 20.93 -1.75 -1.86
N THR A 119 21.18 -3.02 -2.18
CA THR A 119 22.48 -3.46 -2.73
C THR A 119 22.71 -2.88 -4.11
N CYS A 120 21.69 -2.86 -4.97
CA CYS A 120 21.77 -2.19 -6.28
C CYS A 120 22.05 -0.69 -6.11
N ILE A 121 21.36 -0.02 -5.18
CA ILE A 121 21.62 1.40 -4.89
C ILE A 121 23.06 1.62 -4.40
N LYS A 122 23.55 0.81 -3.47
CA LYS A 122 24.93 0.89 -2.95
C LYS A 122 25.98 0.72 -4.04
N ASN A 123 25.80 -0.30 -4.88
CA ASN A 123 26.77 -0.65 -5.90
C ASN A 123 26.79 0.36 -7.05
N GLU A 124 25.63 0.87 -7.46
CA GLU A 124 25.51 1.73 -8.64
C GLU A 124 25.56 3.22 -8.31
N TYR A 125 25.09 3.67 -7.14
CA TYR A 125 24.81 5.10 -6.87
C TYR A 125 25.39 5.65 -5.55
N SER A 126 26.30 4.92 -4.88
CA SER A 126 27.01 5.43 -3.68
C SER A 126 27.85 6.69 -3.93
N HIS A 127 28.20 6.97 -5.19
CA HIS A 127 28.88 8.20 -5.58
C HIS A 127 27.93 9.40 -5.74
N LEU A 128 26.62 9.18 -5.84
CA LEU A 128 25.60 10.23 -6.01
C LEU A 128 24.94 10.62 -4.70
N VAL A 129 24.82 9.69 -3.75
CA VAL A 129 24.17 9.91 -2.44
C VAL A 129 24.89 9.16 -1.33
N ASP A 130 24.92 9.75 -0.13
CA ASP A 130 25.42 9.09 1.08
C ASP A 130 24.40 8.02 1.52
N ILE A 131 24.75 6.74 1.35
CA ILE A 131 23.82 5.63 1.55
C ILE A 131 23.34 5.55 3.00
N ASP A 132 24.27 5.62 3.95
CA ASP A 132 23.96 5.44 5.37
C ASP A 132 23.10 6.58 5.87
N LYS A 133 23.41 7.83 5.48
CA LYS A 133 22.58 8.97 5.86
C LYS A 133 21.25 9.00 5.12
N THR A 134 21.16 8.52 3.89
CA THR A 134 19.92 8.64 3.11
C THR A 134 18.92 7.56 3.50
N PHE A 135 19.36 6.30 3.57
CA PHE A 135 18.47 5.15 3.64
C PHE A 135 18.37 4.49 5.02
N TYR A 136 19.27 4.83 5.95
CA TYR A 136 19.26 4.24 7.30
C TYR A 136 18.90 5.27 8.36
N ASN A 137 18.29 4.78 9.44
CA ASN A 137 18.05 5.54 10.66
C ASN A 137 18.34 4.63 11.85
N ASN A 138 19.30 5.02 12.70
CA ASN A 138 19.77 4.22 13.83
C ASN A 138 20.10 2.76 13.45
N GLY A 139 20.75 2.56 12.29
CA GLY A 139 21.12 1.24 11.76
C GLY A 139 19.99 0.45 11.11
N LYS A 140 18.74 0.93 11.15
CA LYS A 140 17.59 0.31 10.50
C LYS A 140 17.42 0.86 9.08
N LEU A 141 17.27 -0.02 8.09
CA LEU A 141 16.89 0.36 6.74
C LEU A 141 15.46 0.93 6.75
N MET A 142 15.30 2.13 6.22
CA MET A 142 14.03 2.84 6.13
C MET A 142 13.31 2.52 4.82
N GLY A 143 12.00 2.77 4.80
CA GLY A 143 11.16 2.60 3.63
C GLY A 143 10.63 1.18 3.40
N LYS A 144 9.49 1.10 2.70
CA LYS A 144 8.96 -0.14 2.13
C LYS A 144 9.69 -0.51 0.83
N GLU A 145 9.44 -1.71 0.34
CA GLU A 145 10.02 -2.28 -0.88
C GLU A 145 9.83 -1.34 -2.07
N HIS A 146 8.60 -0.90 -2.32
CA HIS A 146 8.29 0.00 -3.43
C HIS A 146 8.85 1.42 -3.23
N GLU A 147 8.89 1.93 -1.99
CA GLU A 147 9.47 3.25 -1.69
C GLU A 147 10.99 3.27 -1.96
N LEU A 148 11.71 2.21 -1.57
CA LEU A 148 13.12 2.02 -1.90
C LEU A 148 13.32 1.85 -3.41
N LEU A 149 12.42 1.12 -4.08
CA LEU A 149 12.48 0.95 -5.53
C LEU A 149 12.19 2.27 -6.27
N SER A 150 11.32 3.14 -5.74
CA SER A 150 11.12 4.50 -6.25
C SER A 150 12.42 5.31 -6.14
N CYS A 151 13.14 5.20 -5.03
CA CYS A 151 14.46 5.84 -4.89
C CYS A 151 15.48 5.30 -5.92
N TYR A 152 15.52 3.98 -6.15
CA TYR A 152 16.35 3.39 -7.20
C TYR A 152 15.96 3.90 -8.60
N CYS A 153 14.66 3.96 -8.91
CA CYS A 153 14.15 4.53 -10.15
C CYS A 153 14.58 6.00 -10.33
N ILE A 154 14.49 6.81 -9.26
CA ILE A 154 14.89 8.21 -9.26
C ILE A 154 16.38 8.34 -9.59
N LEU A 155 17.24 7.62 -8.89
CA LEU A 155 18.69 7.64 -9.12
C LEU A 155 19.06 7.17 -10.53
N ARG A 156 18.38 6.16 -11.04
CA ARG A 156 18.69 5.54 -12.33
C ARG A 156 18.13 6.30 -13.54
N LYS A 157 16.90 6.81 -13.45
CA LYS A 157 16.13 7.32 -14.61
C LYS A 157 15.87 8.81 -14.57
N PHE A 158 15.83 9.39 -13.37
CA PHE A 158 15.43 10.79 -13.19
C PHE A 158 16.57 11.69 -12.72
N TYR A 159 17.67 11.14 -12.17
CA TYR A 159 18.79 11.93 -11.62
C TYR A 159 19.31 12.98 -12.60
N LYS A 160 19.55 12.58 -13.85
CA LYS A 160 20.04 13.48 -14.90
C LYS A 160 19.05 14.60 -15.19
N ILE A 161 17.77 14.26 -15.38
CA ILE A 161 16.70 15.24 -15.66
C ILE A 161 16.58 16.22 -14.50
N LEU A 162 16.61 15.72 -13.26
CA LEU A 162 16.54 16.54 -12.05
C LEU A 162 17.71 17.53 -12.00
N LYS A 163 18.95 17.06 -12.10
CA LYS A 163 20.16 17.89 -11.90
C LYS A 163 20.53 18.76 -13.10
N GLU A 164 20.31 18.30 -14.32
CA GLU A 164 20.79 18.99 -15.52
C GLU A 164 19.69 19.79 -16.23
N GLU A 165 18.42 19.36 -16.13
CA GLU A 165 17.33 19.95 -16.92
C GLU A 165 16.30 20.73 -16.07
N ILE A 166 16.22 20.46 -14.76
CA ILE A 166 15.29 21.13 -13.85
C ILE A 166 16.02 22.17 -13.01
N ASP A 167 16.90 21.72 -12.10
CA ASP A 167 17.67 22.62 -11.23
C ASP A 167 18.90 21.87 -10.66
N GLU A 168 20.08 22.43 -10.90
CA GLU A 168 21.36 21.88 -10.43
C GLU A 168 21.44 21.80 -8.90
N ASN A 169 20.62 22.56 -8.17
CA ASN A 169 20.57 22.54 -6.71
C ASN A 169 19.68 21.42 -6.15
N ILE A 170 19.04 20.60 -6.99
CA ILE A 170 18.23 19.49 -6.48
C ILE A 170 19.09 18.53 -5.64
N ASP A 171 18.63 18.31 -4.41
CA ASP A 171 19.10 17.35 -3.42
C ASP A 171 18.27 16.07 -3.57
N VAL A 172 18.79 15.15 -4.38
CA VAL A 172 18.13 13.86 -4.65
C VAL A 172 18.06 12.99 -3.38
N ALA A 173 19.04 13.10 -2.48
CA ALA A 173 18.99 12.39 -1.20
C ALA A 173 17.83 12.87 -0.33
N PHE A 174 17.53 14.18 -0.34
CA PHE A 174 16.37 14.72 0.34
C PHE A 174 15.04 14.22 -0.27
N ILE A 175 14.93 14.16 -1.60
CA ILE A 175 13.75 13.56 -2.27
C ILE A 175 13.56 12.10 -1.82
N CYS A 176 14.63 11.29 -1.85
CA CYS A 176 14.58 9.91 -1.38
C CYS A 176 14.13 9.81 0.08
N ARG A 177 14.67 10.67 0.97
CA ARG A 177 14.30 10.75 2.38
C ARG A 177 12.82 11.09 2.60
N CYS A 178 12.25 11.99 1.80
CA CYS A 178 10.82 12.29 1.81
C CYS A 178 9.98 11.04 1.48
N ILE A 179 10.36 10.30 0.44
CA ILE A 179 9.62 9.12 -0.04
C ILE A 179 9.64 7.98 1.00
N ILE A 180 10.80 7.70 1.60
CA ILE A 180 10.95 6.60 2.57
C ILE A 180 10.61 6.99 4.01
N GLY A 181 10.17 8.23 4.24
CA GLY A 181 9.85 8.75 5.58
C GLY A 181 11.05 8.86 6.52
N ASN A 182 12.28 8.99 6.00
CA ASN A 182 13.48 9.07 6.84
C ASN A 182 13.79 10.52 7.23
N THR A 183 13.43 10.89 8.46
CA THR A 183 13.72 12.22 9.03
C THR A 183 15.21 12.38 9.37
N TYR A 184 15.71 13.60 9.29
CA TYR A 184 17.05 13.97 9.72
C TYR A 184 17.10 13.95 11.26
N PRO A 185 18.17 13.39 11.86
CA PRO A 185 18.29 13.28 13.31
C PRO A 185 18.65 14.63 13.96
N ASP A 186 19.27 15.54 13.20
CA ASP A 186 19.63 16.86 13.68
C ASP A 186 18.42 17.81 13.69
N SER A 187 18.39 18.69 14.68
CA SER A 187 17.35 19.69 14.84
C SER A 187 17.46 20.84 13.83
N GLU A 188 18.59 20.98 13.13
CA GLU A 188 18.81 22.02 12.13
C GLU A 188 17.98 21.78 10.87
N ASN A 189 17.79 20.52 10.46
CA ASN A 189 16.96 20.09 9.33
C ASN A 189 15.48 19.93 9.69
N TRP A 190 14.97 20.67 10.68
CA TRP A 190 13.55 20.62 11.07
C TRP A 190 12.62 20.93 9.89
N ASP A 191 13.03 21.84 9.01
CA ASP A 191 12.27 22.26 7.83
C ASP A 191 12.15 21.15 6.78
N LYS A 192 13.25 20.43 6.53
CA LYS A 192 13.26 19.19 5.74
C LYS A 192 12.42 18.11 6.41
N ASN A 193 12.45 18.00 7.73
CA ASN A 193 11.62 17.03 8.47
C ASN A 193 10.12 17.32 8.35
N ILE A 194 9.70 18.59 8.32
CA ILE A 194 8.30 18.95 7.99
C ILE A 194 7.94 18.42 6.60
N CYS A 195 8.81 18.61 5.61
CA CYS A 195 8.61 18.14 4.24
C CYS A 195 8.51 16.61 4.15
N VAL A 196 9.36 15.88 4.88
CA VAL A 196 9.28 14.41 4.99
C VAL A 196 7.90 14.01 5.53
N ARG A 197 7.40 14.69 6.57
CA ARG A 197 6.10 14.39 7.19
C ARG A 197 4.89 14.78 6.34
N ILE A 198 5.03 15.69 5.38
CA ILE A 198 3.98 15.98 4.38
C ILE A 198 3.78 14.75 3.49
N ILE A 199 4.87 14.17 2.98
CA ILE A 199 4.84 13.05 2.03
C ILE A 199 4.58 11.70 2.72
N SER A 200 5.30 11.44 3.81
CA SER A 200 5.25 10.17 4.54
C SER A 200 5.16 10.41 6.05
N SER A 201 4.00 10.11 6.61
CA SER A 201 3.75 10.09 8.04
C SER A 201 2.94 8.87 8.46
N ASP A 202 3.02 8.53 9.75
CA ASP A 202 2.33 7.35 10.28
C ASP A 202 0.80 7.56 10.37
N SER A 203 0.33 8.80 10.34
CA SER A 203 -1.06 9.17 10.63
C SER A 203 -1.78 9.77 9.42
N ILE A 204 -1.43 10.98 9.01
CA ILE A 204 -2.03 11.72 7.89
C ILE A 204 -0.91 12.34 7.05
N ASP A 205 -0.77 11.89 5.81
CA ASP A 205 0.09 12.46 4.78
C ASP A 205 -0.67 12.62 3.46
N VAL A 206 -0.06 13.31 2.49
CA VAL A 206 -0.72 13.62 1.22
C VAL A 206 -0.93 12.39 0.33
N ASP A 207 -0.08 11.37 0.45
CA ASP A 207 -0.27 10.06 -0.18
C ASP A 207 -1.59 9.45 0.29
N LYS A 208 -1.77 9.32 1.62
CA LYS A 208 -3.02 8.82 2.22
C LYS A 208 -4.24 9.61 1.81
N LEU A 209 -4.14 10.93 1.82
CA LEU A 209 -5.28 11.78 1.47
C LEU A 209 -5.68 11.64 -0.01
N ASP A 210 -4.73 11.50 -0.93
CA ASP A 210 -5.06 11.24 -2.33
C ASP A 210 -5.72 9.87 -2.50
N TYR A 211 -5.06 8.79 -2.08
CA TYR A 211 -5.60 7.46 -2.37
C TYR A 211 -6.97 7.27 -1.68
N LEU A 212 -7.16 7.74 -0.44
CA LEU A 212 -8.46 7.63 0.23
C LEU A 212 -9.55 8.41 -0.51
N THR A 213 -9.25 9.59 -1.05
CA THR A 213 -10.25 10.38 -1.79
C THR A 213 -10.55 9.74 -3.14
N ARG A 214 -9.49 9.36 -3.86
CA ARG A 214 -9.57 8.79 -5.20
C ARG A 214 -10.25 7.44 -5.17
N ASP A 215 -9.84 6.55 -4.28
CA ASP A 215 -10.43 5.22 -4.11
C ASP A 215 -11.91 5.32 -3.71
N ASN A 216 -12.26 6.25 -2.82
CA ASN A 216 -13.65 6.50 -2.47
C ASN A 216 -14.47 6.93 -3.70
N HIS A 217 -13.95 7.88 -4.49
CA HIS A 217 -14.64 8.31 -5.71
C HIS A 217 -14.82 7.17 -6.71
N MET A 218 -13.76 6.38 -6.94
CA MET A 218 -13.75 5.28 -7.91
C MET A 218 -14.58 4.07 -7.47
N THR A 219 -14.89 3.96 -6.18
CA THR A 219 -15.79 2.93 -5.61
C THR A 219 -17.23 3.40 -5.45
N GLY A 220 -17.57 4.60 -5.91
CA GLY A 220 -18.94 5.13 -5.88
C GLY A 220 -19.29 5.91 -4.60
N GLU A 221 -18.30 6.52 -3.96
CA GLU A 221 -18.43 7.41 -2.81
C GLU A 221 -19.10 6.72 -1.60
N ILE A 222 -18.69 5.48 -1.32
CA ILE A 222 -19.21 4.68 -0.21
C ILE A 222 -18.83 5.21 1.18
N ALA A 223 -17.78 6.03 1.24
CA ALA A 223 -17.25 6.63 2.45
C ALA A 223 -17.52 8.14 2.50
N PRO A 224 -17.52 8.76 3.71
CA PRO A 224 -17.67 10.20 3.84
C PRO A 224 -16.67 10.96 2.97
N LYS A 225 -17.09 12.10 2.42
CA LYS A 225 -16.17 12.98 1.71
C LYS A 225 -15.23 13.66 2.72
N MET A 226 -13.93 13.53 2.52
CA MET A 226 -12.93 14.19 3.37
C MET A 226 -12.87 15.69 3.10
N ASP A 227 -12.84 16.50 4.16
CA ASP A 227 -12.70 17.97 4.06
C ASP A 227 -11.22 18.37 4.04
N ILE A 228 -10.55 18.10 2.91
CA ILE A 228 -9.13 18.42 2.71
C ILE A 228 -8.87 19.92 2.84
N LYS A 229 -9.81 20.77 2.38
CA LYS A 229 -9.68 22.23 2.48
C LYS A 229 -9.59 22.68 3.94
N ARG A 230 -10.40 22.10 4.82
CA ARG A 230 -10.36 22.39 6.24
C ARG A 230 -9.12 21.80 6.93
N LEU A 231 -8.66 20.61 6.53
CA LEU A 231 -7.39 20.06 7.02
C LEU A 231 -6.25 21.02 6.73
N LEU A 232 -6.11 21.44 5.46
CA LEU A 232 -5.13 22.43 5.01
C LEU A 232 -5.19 23.71 5.84
N ALA A 233 -6.38 24.32 5.95
CA ALA A 233 -6.55 25.58 6.67
C ALA A 233 -6.19 25.52 8.17
N CYS A 234 -6.15 24.31 8.75
CA CYS A 234 -5.85 24.08 10.16
C CYS A 234 -4.45 23.48 10.41
N LEU A 235 -3.64 23.31 9.36
CA LEU A 235 -2.27 22.82 9.45
C LEU A 235 -1.34 23.95 9.91
N THR A 236 -0.39 23.65 10.79
CA THR A 236 0.58 24.62 11.30
C THR A 236 1.89 23.97 11.74
N ILE A 237 2.95 24.76 11.82
CA ILE A 237 4.23 24.41 12.46
C ILE A 237 4.27 25.02 13.86
N THR A 238 4.58 24.20 14.87
CA THR A 238 4.67 24.65 16.26
C THR A 238 5.98 25.37 16.55
N GLU A 239 6.09 25.99 17.73
CA GLU A 239 7.35 26.59 18.21
C GLU A 239 8.47 25.57 18.34
N ASN A 240 8.10 24.31 18.64
CA ASN A 240 9.01 23.17 18.65
C ASN A 240 9.32 22.62 17.25
N LYS A 241 8.92 23.32 16.18
CA LYS A 241 9.16 22.96 14.78
C LYS A 241 8.49 21.64 14.37
N GLU A 242 7.32 21.35 14.91
CA GLU A 242 6.56 20.13 14.57
C GLU A 242 5.35 20.44 13.70
N LEU A 243 5.04 19.54 12.78
CA LEU A 243 3.83 19.61 11.96
C LEU A 243 2.62 19.13 12.77
N LYS A 244 1.62 19.99 12.98
CA LYS A 244 0.41 19.66 13.73
C LYS A 244 -0.85 20.26 13.10
N TYR A 245 -1.99 19.72 13.49
CA TYR A 245 -3.30 20.32 13.24
C TYR A 245 -3.82 21.04 14.49
N VAL A 246 -4.41 22.22 14.33
CA VAL A 246 -5.13 22.88 15.43
C VAL A 246 -6.49 22.22 15.68
N ALA A 247 -7.05 22.37 16.88
CA ALA A 247 -8.32 21.73 17.28
C ALA A 247 -9.52 22.03 16.36
N LYS A 248 -9.50 23.14 15.60
CA LYS A 248 -10.55 23.41 14.59
C LYS A 248 -10.58 22.36 13.46
N ALA A 249 -9.51 21.58 13.30
CA ALA A 249 -9.40 20.47 12.36
C ALA A 249 -10.14 19.21 12.80
N ILE A 250 -10.55 19.08 14.08
CA ILE A 250 -11.14 17.84 14.62
C ILE A 250 -12.22 17.25 13.69
N PRO A 251 -13.21 18.03 13.18
CA PRO A 251 -14.21 17.47 12.27
C PRO A 251 -13.61 16.93 10.96
N ALA A 252 -12.61 17.61 10.39
CA ALA A 252 -11.98 17.19 9.15
C ALA A 252 -11.07 15.97 9.35
N VAL A 253 -10.29 15.95 10.43
CA VAL A 253 -9.51 14.78 10.85
C VAL A 253 -10.40 13.58 11.09
N GLN A 254 -11.57 13.77 11.71
CA GLN A 254 -12.54 12.71 11.91
C GLN A 254 -13.04 12.13 10.58
N THR A 255 -13.28 12.97 9.56
CA THR A 255 -13.65 12.45 8.23
C THR A 255 -12.55 11.61 7.60
N VAL A 256 -11.27 11.89 7.84
CA VAL A 256 -10.16 11.06 7.35
C VAL A 256 -10.18 9.68 8.00
N VAL A 257 -10.32 9.64 9.34
CA VAL A 257 -10.39 8.38 10.10
C VAL A 257 -11.59 7.55 9.66
N ASP A 258 -12.78 8.16 9.58
CA ASP A 258 -13.99 7.45 9.17
C ASP A 258 -13.91 6.95 7.72
N SER A 259 -13.35 7.75 6.82
CA SER A 259 -13.19 7.34 5.42
C SER A 259 -12.23 6.18 5.28
N ARG A 260 -11.10 6.25 6.00
CA ARG A 260 -10.12 5.18 6.04
C ARG A 260 -10.74 3.89 6.56
N ASP A 261 -11.41 3.92 7.71
CA ASP A 261 -11.99 2.72 8.30
C ASP A 261 -13.06 2.10 7.38
N ILE A 262 -13.93 2.92 6.75
CA ILE A 262 -14.95 2.45 5.80
C ILE A 262 -14.30 1.84 4.55
N LEU A 263 -13.30 2.48 3.96
CA LEU A 263 -12.61 1.92 2.78
C LEU A 263 -11.87 0.62 3.11
N TYR A 264 -11.23 0.52 4.29
CA TYR A 264 -10.66 -0.73 4.75
C TYR A 264 -11.72 -1.82 4.90
N LEU A 265 -12.86 -1.53 5.55
CA LEU A 265 -13.93 -2.50 5.75
C LEU A 265 -14.53 -3.01 4.43
N TRP A 266 -14.86 -2.10 3.52
CA TRP A 266 -15.74 -2.40 2.39
C TRP A 266 -15.03 -2.56 1.05
N VAL A 267 -13.78 -2.08 0.93
CA VAL A 267 -13.00 -2.15 -0.31
C VAL A 267 -11.78 -3.03 -0.13
N TYR A 268 -10.85 -2.61 0.73
CA TYR A 268 -9.55 -3.27 0.86
C TYR A 268 -9.68 -4.65 1.52
N HIS A 269 -10.56 -4.79 2.51
CA HIS A 269 -10.82 -6.06 3.21
C HIS A 269 -12.09 -6.77 2.72
N HIS A 270 -12.64 -6.34 1.59
CA HIS A 270 -13.70 -7.12 0.97
C HIS A 270 -13.16 -8.51 0.63
N HIS A 271 -13.89 -9.55 1.04
CA HIS A 271 -13.43 -10.95 0.92
C HIS A 271 -13.02 -11.31 -0.51
N ILE A 272 -13.71 -10.82 -1.55
CA ILE A 272 -13.30 -11.03 -2.95
C ILE A 272 -11.99 -10.31 -3.30
N SER A 273 -11.73 -9.09 -2.80
CA SER A 273 -10.46 -8.38 -3.06
C SER A 273 -9.30 -9.19 -2.49
N ILE A 274 -9.41 -9.57 -1.21
CA ILE A 274 -8.44 -10.43 -0.51
C ILE A 274 -8.21 -11.74 -1.27
N TYR A 275 -9.30 -12.38 -1.69
CA TYR A 275 -9.27 -13.65 -2.39
C TYR A 275 -8.55 -13.57 -3.73
N THR A 276 -8.92 -12.60 -4.57
CA THR A 276 -8.33 -12.45 -5.91
C THR A 276 -6.85 -12.09 -5.85
N ASP A 277 -6.46 -11.20 -4.93
CA ASP A 277 -5.04 -10.92 -4.66
C ASP A 277 -4.31 -12.18 -4.20
N TYR A 278 -4.89 -12.94 -3.27
CA TYR A 278 -4.24 -14.14 -2.79
C TYR A 278 -4.03 -15.17 -3.90
N ILE A 279 -5.05 -15.43 -4.73
CA ILE A 279 -4.96 -16.40 -5.82
C ILE A 279 -3.94 -15.98 -6.86
N ILE A 280 -3.98 -14.74 -7.33
CA ILE A 280 -3.00 -14.24 -8.30
C ILE A 280 -1.59 -14.42 -7.73
N GLY A 281 -1.37 -14.03 -6.47
CA GLY A 281 -0.07 -14.21 -5.82
C GLY A 281 0.37 -15.68 -5.73
N ARG A 282 -0.56 -16.61 -5.47
CA ARG A 282 -0.27 -18.05 -5.44
C ARG A 282 0.07 -18.61 -6.82
N ILE A 283 -0.65 -18.20 -7.86
CA ILE A 283 -0.36 -18.60 -9.25
C ILE A 283 1.04 -18.10 -9.63
N LEU A 284 1.36 -16.82 -9.39
CA LEU A 284 2.67 -16.28 -9.71
C LEU A 284 3.80 -17.00 -8.94
N LYS A 285 3.61 -17.25 -7.64
CA LYS A 285 4.57 -18.01 -6.84
C LYS A 285 4.76 -19.43 -7.40
N ARG A 286 3.68 -20.11 -7.79
CA ARG A 286 3.75 -21.44 -8.43
C ARG A 286 4.55 -21.40 -9.73
N CYS A 287 4.33 -20.38 -10.57
CA CYS A 287 5.07 -20.20 -11.82
C CYS A 287 6.58 -19.97 -11.59
N MET A 288 6.94 -19.20 -10.55
CA MET A 288 8.33 -18.98 -10.17
C MET A 288 8.99 -20.26 -9.63
N THR A 289 8.29 -21.03 -8.79
CA THR A 289 8.80 -22.32 -8.31
C THR A 289 9.03 -23.30 -9.46
N LEU A 290 8.10 -23.39 -10.42
CA LEU A 290 8.27 -24.25 -11.59
C LEU A 290 9.43 -23.81 -12.49
N TYR A 291 9.67 -22.50 -12.61
CA TYR A 291 10.85 -21.97 -13.30
C TYR A 291 12.15 -22.47 -12.66
N ASP A 292 12.25 -22.40 -11.33
CA ASP A 292 13.45 -22.81 -10.60
C ASP A 292 13.69 -24.32 -10.65
N GLU A 293 12.62 -25.11 -10.56
CA GLU A 293 12.66 -26.58 -10.59
C GLU A 293 13.01 -27.14 -11.98
N HIS A 294 12.56 -26.47 -13.05
CA HIS A 294 12.66 -26.99 -14.42
C HIS A 294 13.54 -26.14 -15.36
N ARG A 295 14.15 -25.06 -14.87
CA ARG A 295 15.08 -24.16 -15.58
C ARG A 295 14.75 -23.93 -17.07
N GLY A 296 13.56 -23.42 -17.37
CA GLY A 296 13.24 -23.05 -18.75
C GLY A 296 12.42 -24.08 -19.54
N GLN A 297 12.01 -25.19 -18.92
CA GLN A 297 11.37 -26.32 -19.61
C GLN A 297 9.85 -26.40 -19.37
N ALA A 298 9.32 -25.66 -18.38
CA ALA A 298 7.90 -25.68 -18.06
C ALA A 298 7.14 -24.62 -18.86
N LEU A 299 5.96 -24.98 -19.39
CA LEU A 299 5.19 -24.08 -20.28
C LEU A 299 4.62 -22.83 -19.56
N GLU A 300 4.53 -22.87 -18.24
CA GLU A 300 3.88 -21.87 -17.38
C GLU A 300 4.84 -21.08 -16.47
N GLU A 301 6.14 -21.22 -16.67
CA GLU A 301 7.17 -20.64 -15.82
C GLU A 301 7.26 -19.11 -15.90
N MET A 302 7.64 -18.47 -14.80
CA MET A 302 7.88 -17.03 -14.70
C MET A 302 9.16 -16.79 -13.92
N ASN A 303 10.11 -16.09 -14.52
CA ASN A 303 11.35 -15.72 -13.83
C ASN A 303 11.12 -14.47 -12.95
N ARG A 304 11.32 -14.59 -11.63
CA ARG A 304 11.19 -13.44 -10.72
C ARG A 304 12.09 -12.27 -11.14
N GLU A 305 13.29 -12.53 -11.65
CA GLU A 305 14.25 -11.49 -12.07
C GLU A 305 13.77 -10.68 -13.26
N GLU A 306 13.01 -11.29 -14.18
CA GLU A 306 12.52 -10.60 -15.38
C GLU A 306 11.32 -9.72 -15.10
N TYR A 307 10.58 -9.97 -14.01
CA TYR A 307 9.31 -9.29 -13.71
C TYR A 307 9.35 -8.41 -12.45
N PHE A 308 10.19 -8.75 -11.46
CA PHE A 308 10.17 -8.12 -10.14
C PHE A 308 11.56 -7.67 -9.63
N SER A 309 12.63 -7.78 -10.43
CA SER A 309 13.92 -7.17 -10.07
C SER A 309 13.88 -5.63 -10.21
N PRO A 310 14.82 -4.89 -9.59
CA PRO A 310 14.94 -3.45 -9.80
C PRO A 310 15.08 -3.06 -11.28
N LYS A 311 15.76 -3.89 -12.09
CA LYS A 311 15.91 -3.69 -13.54
C LYS A 311 14.64 -4.03 -14.30
N ALA A 312 13.85 -5.03 -13.88
CA ALA A 312 12.56 -5.30 -14.48
C ALA A 312 11.64 -4.08 -14.42
N ILE A 313 11.60 -3.40 -13.27
CA ILE A 313 10.76 -2.23 -13.06
C ILE A 313 11.33 -0.99 -13.78
N THR A 314 12.64 -0.79 -13.76
CA THR A 314 13.27 0.42 -14.33
C THR A 314 13.58 0.34 -15.82
N ASP A 315 14.15 -0.77 -16.30
CA ASP A 315 14.69 -0.91 -17.65
C ASP A 315 13.73 -1.62 -18.59
N TYR A 316 13.06 -2.68 -18.12
CA TYR A 316 12.08 -3.44 -18.90
C TYR A 316 10.66 -2.87 -18.80
N LEU A 317 10.45 -1.94 -17.86
CA LEU A 317 9.20 -1.22 -17.64
C LEU A 317 8.01 -2.14 -17.39
N ILE A 318 8.21 -3.29 -16.73
CA ILE A 318 7.18 -4.32 -16.53
C ILE A 318 5.94 -3.75 -15.83
N THR A 319 4.75 -4.15 -16.29
CA THR A 319 3.44 -3.62 -15.90
C THR A 319 2.42 -4.70 -15.57
N ASP A 320 1.21 -4.31 -15.17
CA ASP A 320 0.09 -5.23 -14.95
C ASP A 320 -0.25 -6.02 -16.24
N ASP A 321 -0.08 -5.39 -17.41
CA ASP A 321 -0.39 -5.99 -18.71
C ASP A 321 0.52 -7.20 -19.00
N ASP A 322 1.80 -7.13 -18.60
CA ASP A 322 2.77 -8.21 -18.79
C ASP A 322 2.41 -9.43 -17.94
N ILE A 323 2.07 -9.19 -16.68
CA ILE A 323 1.60 -10.25 -15.78
C ILE A 323 0.27 -10.83 -16.27
N TYR A 324 -0.67 -10.00 -16.73
CA TYR A 324 -1.94 -10.46 -17.26
C TYR A 324 -1.76 -11.28 -18.54
N SER A 325 -0.81 -10.92 -19.40
CA SER A 325 -0.44 -11.71 -20.57
C SER A 325 0.04 -13.10 -20.17
N HIS A 326 0.86 -13.20 -19.12
CA HIS A 326 1.30 -14.49 -18.56
C HIS A 326 0.14 -15.30 -17.98
N LEU A 327 -0.71 -14.68 -17.16
CA LEU A 327 -1.90 -15.35 -16.61
C LEU A 327 -2.83 -15.87 -17.73
N ARG A 328 -3.00 -15.11 -18.82
CA ARG A 328 -3.77 -15.54 -19.99
C ARG A 328 -3.15 -16.75 -20.68
N LYS A 329 -1.81 -16.84 -20.77
CA LYS A 329 -1.11 -18.01 -21.30
C LYS A 329 -1.43 -19.26 -20.48
N ILE A 330 -1.37 -19.14 -19.15
CA ILE A 330 -1.73 -20.23 -18.21
C ILE A 330 -3.18 -20.67 -18.44
N TYR A 331 -4.09 -19.70 -18.58
CA TYR A 331 -5.50 -19.99 -18.84
C TYR A 331 -5.67 -20.85 -20.10
N VAL A 332 -5.05 -20.48 -21.21
CA VAL A 332 -5.10 -21.26 -22.47
C VAL A 332 -4.52 -22.66 -22.29
N LEU A 333 -3.37 -22.79 -21.63
CA LEU A 333 -2.75 -24.09 -21.33
C LEU A 333 -3.66 -24.97 -20.46
N SER A 334 -4.45 -24.38 -19.56
CA SER A 334 -5.44 -25.10 -18.73
C SER A 334 -6.55 -25.75 -19.53
N LEU A 335 -6.97 -25.13 -20.63
CA LEU A 335 -7.98 -25.70 -21.53
C LEU A 335 -7.44 -26.93 -22.28
N GLU A 336 -6.14 -26.93 -22.57
CA GLU A 336 -5.43 -28.03 -23.22
C GLU A 336 -4.90 -29.09 -22.24
N ARG A 337 -5.11 -28.92 -20.93
CA ARG A 337 -4.55 -29.77 -19.86
C ARG A 337 -3.01 -29.86 -19.90
N LYS A 338 -2.36 -28.73 -20.22
CA LYS A 338 -0.90 -28.58 -20.31
C LYS A 338 -0.29 -27.72 -19.20
N THR A 339 -0.99 -27.61 -18.08
CA THR A 339 -0.61 -26.87 -16.86
C THR A 339 -0.86 -27.78 -15.67
N ASP A 340 -0.16 -27.54 -14.57
CA ASP A 340 -0.33 -28.35 -13.37
C ASP A 340 -1.75 -28.26 -12.79
N ASP A 341 -2.11 -29.23 -11.92
CA ASP A 341 -3.47 -29.32 -11.36
C ASP A 341 -3.84 -28.04 -10.59
N PHE A 342 -2.90 -27.45 -9.85
CA PHE A 342 -3.14 -26.23 -9.07
C PHE A 342 -3.48 -25.05 -9.98
N ASN A 343 -2.66 -24.78 -10.99
CA ASN A 343 -2.90 -23.69 -11.93
C ASN A 343 -4.15 -23.95 -12.79
N THR A 344 -4.42 -25.21 -13.17
CA THR A 344 -5.66 -25.59 -13.88
C THR A 344 -6.91 -25.15 -13.10
N ILE A 345 -6.91 -25.37 -11.78
CA ILE A 345 -8.04 -25.04 -10.91
C ILE A 345 -8.10 -23.53 -10.68
N THR A 346 -6.99 -22.92 -10.30
CA THR A 346 -6.97 -21.54 -9.81
C THR A 346 -7.10 -20.49 -10.91
N ILE A 347 -6.57 -20.74 -12.11
CA ILE A 347 -6.63 -19.77 -13.20
C ILE A 347 -8.06 -19.55 -13.71
N LYS A 348 -8.91 -20.59 -13.67
CA LYS A 348 -10.34 -20.48 -13.99
C LYS A 348 -11.09 -19.61 -12.99
N GLN A 349 -10.67 -19.61 -11.73
CA GLN A 349 -11.27 -18.74 -10.73
C GLN A 349 -11.04 -17.27 -11.10
N ILE A 350 -9.91 -16.93 -11.73
CA ILE A 350 -9.61 -15.58 -12.20
C ILE A 350 -10.33 -15.24 -13.51
N PHE A 351 -10.23 -16.11 -14.54
CA PHE A 351 -10.75 -15.80 -15.89
C PHE A 351 -12.25 -16.09 -16.06
N GLU A 352 -12.81 -17.05 -15.33
CA GLU A 352 -14.21 -17.47 -15.41
C GLU A 352 -15.02 -17.04 -14.19
N ARG A 353 -14.37 -16.39 -13.20
CA ARG A 353 -14.96 -16.00 -11.90
C ARG A 353 -15.56 -17.19 -11.15
N ASP A 354 -14.99 -18.38 -11.32
CA ASP A 354 -15.37 -19.59 -10.57
C ASP A 354 -14.82 -19.55 -9.13
N PHE A 355 -15.18 -18.50 -8.38
CA PHE A 355 -14.66 -18.28 -7.04
C PHE A 355 -15.26 -19.28 -6.04
N LEU A 356 -14.39 -19.83 -5.18
CA LEU A 356 -14.78 -20.49 -3.95
C LEU A 356 -15.60 -19.53 -3.07
N LYS A 357 -16.36 -20.10 -2.14
CA LYS A 357 -17.24 -19.33 -1.27
C LYS A 357 -16.59 -19.15 0.10
N PRO A 358 -16.57 -17.92 0.64
CA PRO A 358 -16.04 -17.70 1.97
C PRO A 358 -17.00 -18.27 3.02
N LEU A 359 -16.45 -18.76 4.12
CA LEU A 359 -17.23 -19.16 5.29
C LEU A 359 -18.03 -17.98 5.85
N TRP A 360 -17.38 -16.81 5.94
CA TRP A 360 -17.98 -15.52 6.31
C TRP A 360 -17.62 -14.44 5.29
N LYS A 361 -18.59 -13.62 4.93
CA LYS A 361 -18.44 -12.57 3.90
C LYS A 361 -17.95 -11.25 4.48
N THR A 362 -18.26 -10.98 5.73
CA THR A 362 -17.98 -9.70 6.38
C THR A 362 -17.14 -9.90 7.64
N ILE A 363 -16.44 -8.86 8.05
CA ILE A 363 -15.72 -8.85 9.32
C ILE A 363 -16.67 -9.00 10.53
N TYR A 364 -17.95 -8.66 10.38
CA TYR A 364 -18.95 -8.82 11.43
C TYR A 364 -19.35 -10.28 11.62
N GLU A 365 -19.53 -11.01 10.52
CA GLU A 365 -19.72 -12.47 10.56
C GLU A 365 -18.50 -13.17 11.15
N TYR A 366 -17.29 -12.70 10.79
CA TYR A 366 -16.05 -13.18 11.39
C TYR A 366 -16.01 -12.93 12.91
N LYS A 367 -16.32 -11.72 13.36
CA LYS A 367 -16.34 -11.37 14.78
C LYS A 367 -17.36 -12.21 15.57
N ASP A 368 -18.53 -12.47 14.99
CA ASP A 368 -19.52 -13.36 15.60
C ASP A 368 -18.96 -14.79 15.72
N PHE A 369 -18.25 -15.27 14.70
CA PHE A 369 -17.56 -16.56 14.76
C PHE A 369 -16.47 -16.59 15.85
N GLU A 370 -15.59 -15.60 15.92
CA GLU A 370 -14.55 -15.51 16.97
C GLU A 370 -15.17 -15.52 18.37
N LYS A 371 -16.20 -14.70 18.57
CA LYS A 371 -16.93 -14.64 19.84
C LYS A 371 -17.49 -16.02 20.21
N ASN A 372 -18.10 -16.72 19.27
CA ASN A 372 -18.62 -18.06 19.49
C ASN A 372 -17.52 -19.07 19.87
N LEU A 373 -16.30 -18.95 19.34
CA LEU A 373 -15.18 -19.80 19.73
C LEU A 373 -14.78 -19.58 21.20
N VAL A 374 -14.70 -18.32 21.64
CA VAL A 374 -14.36 -17.97 23.03
C VAL A 374 -15.48 -18.35 23.99
N ASP A 375 -16.73 -18.00 23.67
CA ASP A 375 -17.91 -18.27 24.53
C ASP A 375 -18.11 -19.77 24.76
N LYS A 376 -17.79 -20.60 23.75
CA LYS A 376 -17.84 -22.07 23.84
C LYS A 376 -16.56 -22.71 24.38
N LYS A 377 -15.55 -21.91 24.76
CA LYS A 377 -14.25 -22.37 25.26
C LYS A 377 -13.52 -23.31 24.28
N ILE A 378 -13.72 -23.09 22.97
CA ILE A 378 -12.96 -23.76 21.91
C ILE A 378 -11.53 -23.22 21.88
N ILE A 379 -11.41 -21.91 22.08
CA ILE A 379 -10.17 -21.16 22.35
C ILE A 379 -10.34 -20.42 23.67
N LYS A 380 -9.23 -20.09 24.33
CA LYS A 380 -9.14 -19.42 25.64
C LYS A 380 -9.33 -17.91 25.53
N SER A 381 -8.83 -17.28 24.46
CA SER A 381 -8.90 -15.84 24.26
C SER A 381 -8.79 -15.45 22.78
N TYR A 382 -9.13 -14.20 22.47
CA TYR A 382 -8.88 -13.62 21.15
C TYR A 382 -7.39 -13.54 20.82
N ASP A 383 -6.53 -13.26 21.81
CA ASP A 383 -5.08 -13.21 21.63
C ASP A 383 -4.50 -14.58 21.25
N GLU A 384 -5.00 -15.66 21.87
CA GLU A 384 -4.59 -17.03 21.50
C GLU A 384 -4.98 -17.34 20.05
N LEU A 385 -6.18 -16.95 19.61
CA LEU A 385 -6.57 -17.12 18.21
C LEU A 385 -5.65 -16.33 17.28
N GLU A 386 -5.30 -15.09 17.65
CA GLU A 386 -4.36 -14.29 16.88
C GLU A 386 -2.99 -14.99 16.76
N ASP A 387 -2.47 -15.56 17.85
CA ASP A 387 -1.21 -16.32 17.86
C ASP A 387 -1.28 -17.59 17.00
N ILE A 388 -2.40 -18.34 17.09
CA ILE A 388 -2.63 -19.53 16.26
C ILE A 388 -2.58 -19.16 14.78
N LEU A 389 -3.28 -18.09 14.40
CA LEU A 389 -3.39 -17.64 13.01
C LEU A 389 -2.11 -16.99 12.47
N ARG A 390 -1.25 -16.45 13.35
CA ARG A 390 0.06 -15.88 12.98
C ARG A 390 1.07 -16.95 12.57
N ASN A 391 0.88 -18.19 13.03
CA ASN A 391 1.77 -19.29 12.73
C ASN A 391 1.41 -19.93 11.38
N GLU A 392 2.26 -19.74 10.37
CA GLU A 392 2.05 -20.28 9.02
C GLU A 392 1.88 -21.80 9.00
N LYS A 393 2.58 -22.52 9.89
CA LYS A 393 2.45 -23.97 10.00
C LYS A 393 1.07 -24.39 10.47
N ASN A 394 0.47 -23.67 11.42
CA ASN A 394 -0.90 -23.94 11.85
C ASN A 394 -1.89 -23.77 10.68
N ILE A 395 -1.72 -22.70 9.90
CA ILE A 395 -2.56 -22.45 8.72
C ILE A 395 -2.40 -23.55 7.67
N GLU A 396 -1.17 -24.00 7.43
CA GLU A 396 -0.85 -25.10 6.53
C GLU A 396 -1.47 -26.42 7.01
N ASP A 397 -1.32 -26.75 8.29
CA ASP A 397 -1.86 -27.97 8.91
C ASP A 397 -3.41 -28.00 8.81
N ILE A 398 -4.09 -26.89 9.14
CA ILE A 398 -5.56 -26.79 9.00
C ILE A 398 -5.97 -26.94 7.52
N THR A 399 -5.24 -26.31 6.60
CA THR A 399 -5.50 -26.42 5.16
C THR A 399 -5.34 -27.86 4.68
N ASN A 400 -4.28 -28.56 5.10
CA ASN A 400 -4.04 -29.96 4.76
C ASN A 400 -5.13 -30.88 5.33
N THR A 401 -5.60 -30.63 6.56
CA THR A 401 -6.73 -31.37 7.13
C THR A 401 -8.01 -31.16 6.31
N LEU A 402 -8.30 -29.93 5.89
CA LEU A 402 -9.46 -29.63 5.02
C LEU A 402 -9.37 -30.37 3.68
N LEU A 403 -8.21 -30.32 3.01
CA LEU A 403 -7.98 -31.02 1.75
C LEU A 403 -8.23 -32.53 1.90
N LYS A 404 -7.66 -33.14 2.95
CA LYS A 404 -7.77 -34.57 3.20
C LYS A 404 -9.20 -35.00 3.55
N LYS A 405 -9.84 -34.32 4.51
CA LYS A 405 -11.17 -34.71 5.00
C LYS A 405 -12.27 -34.49 3.96
N LEU A 406 -12.14 -33.47 3.13
CA LEU A 406 -13.13 -33.13 2.09
C LEU A 406 -12.81 -33.76 0.73
N ASN A 407 -11.69 -34.51 0.63
CA ASN A 407 -11.18 -35.10 -0.61
C ASN A 407 -11.04 -34.05 -1.74
N LEU A 408 -10.40 -32.93 -1.40
CA LEU A 408 -10.17 -31.78 -2.27
C LEU A 408 -8.70 -31.74 -2.71
N LYS A 409 -8.48 -31.18 -3.89
CA LYS A 409 -7.14 -30.90 -4.43
C LYS A 409 -6.64 -29.54 -3.97
N GLU A 410 -5.32 -29.36 -4.03
CA GLU A 410 -4.73 -28.04 -3.85
C GLU A 410 -5.35 -27.05 -4.85
N GLY A 411 -5.71 -25.86 -4.38
CA GLY A 411 -6.41 -24.85 -5.17
C GLY A 411 -7.94 -24.84 -4.99
N GLU A 412 -8.51 -25.87 -4.35
CA GLU A 412 -9.95 -25.94 -4.06
C GLU A 412 -10.33 -25.48 -2.64
N VAL A 413 -9.35 -25.21 -1.77
CA VAL A 413 -9.53 -24.58 -0.45
C VAL A 413 -8.39 -23.62 -0.18
N PHE A 414 -8.73 -22.47 0.44
CA PHE A 414 -7.75 -21.51 0.90
C PHE A 414 -8.07 -20.96 2.29
N ILE A 415 -7.03 -20.78 3.09
CA ILE A 415 -7.06 -20.00 4.32
C ILE A 415 -6.15 -18.78 4.13
N ILE A 416 -6.70 -17.60 4.36
CA ILE A 416 -6.01 -16.33 4.15
C ILE A 416 -6.11 -15.50 5.44
N THR A 417 -4.97 -15.18 6.03
CA THR A 417 -4.89 -14.29 7.20
C THR A 417 -4.57 -12.86 6.76
N LYS A 418 -5.23 -11.88 7.39
CA LYS A 418 -5.07 -10.45 7.09
C LYS A 418 -5.11 -9.62 8.36
N TYR A 419 -4.08 -8.81 8.54
CA TYR A 419 -4.06 -7.78 9.58
C TYR A 419 -5.01 -6.64 9.23
N ASN A 420 -5.86 -6.31 10.18
CA ASN A 420 -6.70 -5.11 10.18
C ASN A 420 -5.82 -3.88 10.34
N LYS A 421 -5.82 -3.01 9.33
CA LYS A 421 -5.13 -1.71 9.33
C LYS A 421 -6.06 -0.54 9.66
N PHE A 422 -7.14 -0.81 10.40
CA PHE A 422 -8.00 0.24 10.93
C PHE A 422 -7.16 1.25 11.67
N TYR A 423 -7.58 2.51 11.63
CA TYR A 423 -6.86 3.57 12.33
C TYR A 423 -6.60 3.23 13.82
N ASN A 424 -7.52 2.44 14.37
CA ASN A 424 -7.66 2.00 15.74
C ASN A 424 -6.82 0.79 16.15
N SER A 425 -6.41 -0.04 15.18
CA SER A 425 -5.58 -1.21 15.47
C SER A 425 -4.10 -0.85 15.59
N ASN A 426 -3.70 0.38 15.23
CA ASN A 426 -2.32 0.84 15.29
C ASN A 426 -2.06 1.72 16.53
N LYS A 427 -1.81 1.07 17.68
CA LYS A 427 -1.47 1.77 18.95
C LYS A 427 -0.21 2.63 18.89
N GLU A 428 0.61 2.46 17.86
CA GLU A 428 1.95 3.04 17.73
C GLU A 428 1.98 4.47 17.17
N ALA A 429 0.89 4.97 16.55
CA ALA A 429 0.87 6.28 15.89
C ALA A 429 -0.44 7.06 16.09
N PRO A 430 -0.70 7.57 17.32
CA PRO A 430 -1.90 8.37 17.57
C PRO A 430 -1.87 9.70 16.79
N ILE A 431 -3.02 10.12 16.25
CA ILE A 431 -3.21 11.48 15.76
C ILE A 431 -3.38 12.34 17.00
N SER A 432 -2.54 13.35 17.09
CA SER A 432 -2.66 14.39 18.08
C SER A 432 -2.94 15.74 17.43
N LEU A 433 -3.66 16.59 18.17
CA LEU A 433 -4.01 17.94 17.76
C LEU A 433 -3.64 18.91 18.86
N LEU A 434 -3.47 20.18 18.49
CA LEU A 434 -3.25 21.27 19.42
C LEU A 434 -4.58 21.85 19.89
N LEU A 435 -4.90 21.67 21.16
CA LEU A 435 -6.05 22.26 21.83
C LEU A 435 -5.54 23.21 22.93
N ASN A 436 -5.82 24.51 22.79
CA ASN A 436 -5.38 25.54 23.72
C ASN A 436 -3.86 25.56 23.99
N GLY A 437 -3.05 25.26 22.97
CA GLY A 437 -1.59 25.21 23.07
C GLY A 437 -1.02 23.89 23.59
N GLU A 438 -1.87 22.95 24.00
CA GLU A 438 -1.44 21.64 24.47
C GLU A 438 -1.80 20.53 23.49
N GLU A 439 -0.94 19.52 23.42
CA GLU A 439 -1.18 18.33 22.62
C GLU A 439 -2.24 17.43 23.27
N ARG A 440 -3.21 16.97 22.47
CA ARG A 440 -4.26 16.04 22.87
C ARG A 440 -4.45 14.96 21.81
N LYS A 441 -4.62 13.71 22.22
CA LYS A 441 -4.90 12.61 21.29
C LYS A 441 -6.34 12.73 20.78
N LEU A 442 -6.54 12.40 19.50
CA LEU A 442 -7.87 12.40 18.89
C LEU A 442 -8.86 11.48 19.63
N SER A 443 -8.37 10.35 20.15
CA SER A 443 -9.16 9.39 20.95
C SER A 443 -9.83 10.04 22.16
N ASP A 444 -9.14 10.98 22.80
CA ASP A 444 -9.60 11.62 24.04
C ASP A 444 -10.59 12.75 23.72
N LEU A 445 -10.59 13.24 22.47
CA LEU A 445 -11.42 14.35 22.00
C LEU A 445 -12.76 13.86 21.42
N LEU A 446 -12.93 12.55 21.20
CA LEU A 446 -14.10 11.95 20.56
C LEU A 446 -14.66 10.79 21.37
N PRO A 447 -15.22 11.05 22.56
CA PRO A 447 -15.71 10.01 23.48
C PRO A 447 -16.85 9.15 22.92
N GLN A 448 -17.56 9.65 21.91
CA GLN A 448 -18.62 8.91 21.21
C GLN A 448 -18.09 7.84 20.24
N LYS A 449 -16.78 7.80 19.96
CA LYS A 449 -16.16 6.83 19.04
C LYS A 449 -15.41 5.76 19.83
N GLU A 450 -15.77 4.51 19.61
CA GLU A 450 -15.07 3.37 20.20
C GLU A 450 -13.94 2.94 19.26
N PHE A 451 -12.77 3.50 19.49
CA PHE A 451 -11.56 3.26 18.71
C PHE A 451 -10.91 1.88 18.98
N GLY A 452 -11.66 0.87 19.43
CA GLY A 452 -11.14 -0.46 19.79
C GLY A 452 -12.00 -1.64 19.33
N LYS A 453 -12.94 -1.42 18.40
CA LYS A 453 -13.99 -2.40 18.08
C LYS A 453 -13.56 -3.67 17.34
N PHE A 454 -12.41 -3.67 16.67
CA PHE A 454 -11.94 -4.78 15.84
C PHE A 454 -10.56 -5.25 16.28
N HIS A 455 -10.39 -6.58 16.39
CA HIS A 455 -9.10 -7.20 16.69
C HIS A 455 -8.11 -7.02 15.53
N THR A 456 -6.83 -7.25 15.82
CA THR A 456 -5.72 -6.92 14.92
C THR A 456 -5.68 -7.78 13.66
N MET A 457 -6.23 -8.99 13.69
CA MET A 457 -6.16 -9.93 12.58
C MET A 457 -7.52 -10.57 12.30
N ALA A 458 -7.83 -10.78 11.02
CA ALA A 458 -8.92 -11.59 10.54
C ALA A 458 -8.37 -12.75 9.72
N PHE A 459 -9.07 -13.88 9.73
CA PHE A 459 -8.80 -14.96 8.78
C PHE A 459 -10.01 -15.22 7.91
N PHE A 460 -9.79 -15.69 6.68
CA PHE A 460 -10.82 -15.97 5.70
C PHE A 460 -10.60 -17.38 5.17
N VAL A 461 -11.64 -18.21 5.25
CA VAL A 461 -11.62 -19.57 4.72
C VAL A 461 -12.53 -19.64 3.52
N PHE A 462 -12.00 -20.13 2.40
CA PHE A 462 -12.72 -20.29 1.14
C PHE A 462 -12.77 -21.77 0.76
N ALA A 463 -13.97 -22.26 0.45
CA ALA A 463 -14.20 -23.66 0.08
C ALA A 463 -15.30 -23.76 -0.99
N PRO A 464 -15.46 -24.91 -1.67
CA PRO A 464 -16.54 -25.11 -2.63
C PRO A 464 -17.89 -25.00 -1.92
N LYS A 465 -18.89 -24.43 -2.59
CA LYS A 465 -20.20 -24.14 -1.98
C LYS A 465 -20.83 -25.35 -1.26
N LYS A 466 -20.67 -26.55 -1.82
CA LYS A 466 -21.19 -27.80 -1.25
C LYS A 466 -20.55 -28.20 0.08
N TYR A 467 -19.31 -27.79 0.34
CA TYR A 467 -18.54 -28.16 1.52
C TYR A 467 -18.45 -27.05 2.57
N LYS A 468 -19.25 -25.99 2.44
CA LYS A 468 -19.12 -24.80 3.29
C LYS A 468 -19.30 -25.11 4.78
N GLU A 469 -20.34 -25.86 5.14
CA GLU A 469 -20.63 -26.18 6.54
C GLU A 469 -19.63 -27.21 7.10
N GLU A 470 -19.33 -28.27 6.34
CA GLU A 470 -18.32 -29.27 6.71
C GLU A 470 -16.93 -28.65 6.92
N ALA A 471 -16.51 -27.71 6.04
CA ALA A 471 -15.26 -26.98 6.20
C ALA A 471 -15.26 -26.13 7.48
N LYS A 472 -16.38 -25.52 7.85
CA LYS A 472 -16.51 -24.75 9.10
C LYS A 472 -16.35 -25.64 10.33
N GLU A 473 -16.96 -26.82 10.32
CA GLU A 473 -16.82 -27.80 11.42
C GLU A 473 -15.37 -28.25 11.56
N ILE A 474 -14.71 -28.60 10.45
CA ILE A 474 -13.30 -29.01 10.45
C ILE A 474 -12.40 -27.90 10.99
N VAL A 475 -12.59 -26.64 10.57
CA VAL A 475 -11.80 -25.51 11.09
C VAL A 475 -11.97 -25.37 12.60
N VAL A 476 -13.20 -25.49 13.11
CA VAL A 476 -13.47 -25.42 14.56
C VAL A 476 -12.76 -26.56 15.31
N GLU A 477 -12.83 -27.79 14.80
CA GLU A 477 -12.15 -28.94 15.39
C GLU A 477 -10.62 -28.76 15.45
N GLU A 478 -10.01 -28.27 14.37
CA GLU A 478 -8.57 -28.08 14.32
C GLU A 478 -8.11 -26.93 15.24
N LEU A 479 -8.86 -25.83 15.30
CA LEU A 479 -8.59 -24.75 16.26
C LEU A 479 -8.67 -25.26 17.71
N GLN A 480 -9.66 -26.11 18.01
CA GLN A 480 -9.79 -26.72 19.33
C GLN A 480 -8.58 -27.60 19.68
N LYS A 481 -8.13 -28.43 18.73
CA LYS A 481 -6.95 -29.29 18.92
C LYS A 481 -5.69 -28.48 19.18
N ILE A 482 -5.47 -27.40 18.42
CA ILE A 482 -4.30 -26.53 18.58
C ILE A 482 -4.33 -25.81 19.93
N SER A 483 -5.50 -25.35 20.39
CA SER A 483 -5.62 -24.70 21.71
C SER A 483 -5.41 -25.65 22.89
N GLN A 484 -5.68 -26.95 22.69
CA GLN A 484 -5.50 -28.00 23.71
C GLN A 484 -4.10 -28.62 23.74
N ALA A 485 -3.33 -28.48 22.66
CA ALA A 485 -1.93 -28.88 22.57
C ALA A 485 -1.03 -27.89 23.33
#